data_AF-A0A7V2QKP4-F1
#
_entry.id   AF-A0A7V2QKP4-F1
#
_cell.length_a   1.000
_cell.length_b   1.000
_cell.length_c   1.000
_cell.angle_alpha   90.00
_cell.angle_beta   90.00
_cell.angle_gamma   90.00
#
_symmetry.space_group_name_H-M   'P 1'
#
loop_
_entity.id
_entity.type
_entity.pdbx_description
1 polymer ?
#
loop_
_entity_poly.entity_id
_entity_poly.type
_entity_poly.pdbx_seq_one_letter_code
_entity_poly.pdbx_strand_id
1 'polypeptide(L)' 'MECQIEANKATCPCTYEPCSRKGKCCDCIAYHLKFDELPACVFPPEVEKTYDRSFARFVKVFAEKGR' A
#
# COMPACT_ATOMS: atom_id res chain seq x y z
N MET A 1 -12.17 18.01 -2.23
CA MET A 1 -11.81 17.44 -0.91
C MET A 1 -10.33 17.66 -0.69
N GLU A 2 -9.94 18.18 0.47
CA GLU A 2 -8.53 18.40 0.82
C GLU A 2 -7.88 17.11 1.32
N CYS A 3 -6.66 16.80 0.88
CA CYS A 3 -5.93 15.59 1.27
C CYS A 3 -5.18 15.80 2.60
N GLN A 4 -5.42 14.92 3.58
CA GLN A 4 -4.78 14.95 4.91
C GLN A 4 -3.37 14.32 4.88
N ILE A 5 -2.47 14.84 4.05
CA ILE A 5 -1.17 14.22 3.74
C ILE A 5 -0.34 13.96 5.00
N GLU A 6 -0.19 14.95 5.89
CA GLU A 6 0.65 14.81 7.08
C GLU A 6 0.10 13.77 8.07
N ALA A 7 -1.22 13.73 8.27
CA ALA A 7 -1.85 12.69 9.07
C ALA A 7 -1.66 11.30 8.45
N ASN A 8 -1.82 11.19 7.12
CA ASN A 8 -1.64 9.91 6.42
C ASN A 8 -0.18 9.44 6.42
N LYS A 9 0.81 10.35 6.40
CA LYS A 9 2.23 9.99 6.50
C LYS A 9 2.55 9.29 7.82
N ALA A 10 1.93 9.72 8.92
CA ALA A 10 2.17 9.16 10.26
C ALA A 10 1.77 7.69 10.36
N THR A 11 0.81 7.22 9.55
CA THR A 11 0.30 5.85 9.57
C THR A 11 0.64 5.04 8.32
N CYS A 12 1.33 5.64 7.33
CA CYS A 12 1.66 4.96 6.09
C CYS A 12 2.70 3.85 6.32
N PRO A 13 2.36 2.57 6.08
CA PRO A 13 3.25 1.45 6.36
C PRO A 13 4.27 1.19 5.24
N CYS A 14 4.30 2.02 4.18
CA CYS A 14 5.23 1.83 3.07
C CYS A 14 6.68 1.80 3.57
N THR A 15 7.34 0.67 3.37
CA THR A 15 8.72 0.41 3.81
C THR A 15 9.76 0.92 2.81
N TYR A 16 9.33 1.29 1.59
CA TYR A 16 10.23 1.84 0.59
C TYR A 16 10.60 3.29 0.90
N GLU A 17 11.90 3.55 1.06
CA GLU A 17 12.48 4.88 1.20
C GLU A 17 13.46 5.09 0.03
N PRO A 18 13.35 6.16 -0.79
CA PRO A 18 12.60 7.41 -0.58
C PRO A 18 11.25 7.49 -1.33
N CYS A 19 10.15 7.03 -0.73
CA CYS A 19 8.83 7.09 -1.37
C CYS A 19 8.25 8.51 -1.42
N SER A 20 8.25 9.14 -2.61
CA SER A 20 7.69 10.48 -2.82
C SER A 20 6.16 10.59 -2.70
N ARG A 21 5.46 9.46 -2.59
CA ARG A 21 3.98 9.37 -2.53
C ARG A 21 3.46 9.08 -1.11
N LYS A 22 4.34 9.03 -0.10
CA LYS A 22 3.94 8.73 1.28
C LYS A 22 2.90 9.74 1.78
N GLY A 23 1.75 9.23 2.25
CA GLY A 23 0.60 10.02 2.67
C GLY A 23 -0.30 10.57 1.54
N LYS A 24 0.10 10.46 0.26
CA LYS A 24 -0.69 10.85 -0.91
C LYS A 24 -1.42 9.64 -1.50
N CYS A 25 -2.47 9.16 -0.82
CA CYS A 25 -3.09 7.87 -1.13
C CYS A 25 -3.61 7.73 -2.57
N CYS A 26 -4.20 8.80 -3.14
CA CYS A 26 -4.68 8.75 -4.53
C CYS A 26 -3.53 8.53 -5.53
N ASP A 27 -2.42 9.26 -5.36
CA ASP A 27 -1.22 9.11 -6.20
C ASP A 27 -0.56 7.75 -6.00
N CYS A 28 -0.56 7.25 -4.76
CA CYS A 28 0.00 5.95 -4.39
C CYS A 28 -0.76 4.81 -5.09
N ILE A 29 -2.10 4.82 -5.01
CA ILE A 29 -2.96 3.84 -5.69
C ILE A 29 -2.76 3.91 -7.20
N ALA A 30 -2.88 5.11 -7.79
CA ALA A 30 -2.73 5.29 -9.23
C ALA A 30 -1.34 4.88 -9.75
N TYR A 31 -0.31 4.95 -8.93
CA TYR A 31 1.03 4.47 -9.27
C TYR A 31 1.10 2.94 -9.25
N HIS A 32 0.73 2.29 -8.15
CA HIS A 32 0.85 0.84 -8.01
C HIS A 32 -0.06 0.06 -8.98
N LEU A 33 -1.25 0.59 -9.30
CA LEU A 33 -2.14 -0.04 -10.27
C LEU A 33 -1.54 -0.10 -11.70
N LYS A 34 -0.55 0.72 -12.03
CA LYS A 34 0.15 0.64 -13.33
C LYS A 34 1.07 -0.58 -13.43
N PHE A 35 1.34 -1.23 -12.30
CA PHE A 35 2.24 -2.39 -12.17
C PHE A 35 1.50 -3.63 -11.67
N ASP A 36 0.16 -3.65 -11.71
CA ASP A 36 -0.67 -4.70 -11.13
C ASP A 36 -0.37 -4.95 -9.64
N GLU A 37 -0.12 -3.86 -8.90
CA GLU A 37 0.17 -3.86 -7.48
C GLU A 37 -0.87 -3.08 -6.67
N LEU A 38 -0.88 -3.32 -5.36
CA LEU A 38 -1.63 -2.55 -4.36
C LEU A 38 -0.68 -1.77 -3.44
N PRO A 39 -1.13 -0.65 -2.85
CA PRO A 39 -0.33 0.08 -1.86
C PRO A 39 0.01 -0.78 -0.63
N ALA A 40 1.15 -0.48 0.00
CA ALA A 40 1.55 -1.04 1.29
C ALA A 40 0.44 -1.06 2.37
N CYS A 41 -0.46 -0.07 2.32
CA CYS A 41 -1.55 0.12 3.29
C CYS A 41 -2.49 -1.09 3.44
N VAL A 42 -2.56 -1.97 2.45
CA VAL A 42 -3.45 -3.16 2.52
C VAL A 42 -2.71 -4.43 2.95
N PHE A 43 -1.39 -4.38 3.11
CA PHE A 43 -0.57 -5.54 3.45
C PHE A 43 -0.19 -5.54 4.94
N PRO A 44 -0.19 -6.71 5.59
CA PRO A 44 0.44 -6.85 6.90
C PRO A 44 1.92 -6.44 6.88
N PRO A 45 2.48 -5.92 7.99
CA PRO A 45 3.87 -5.44 8.02
C PRO A 45 4.90 -6.47 7.57
N GLU A 46 4.69 -7.74 7.91
CA GLU A 46 5.55 -8.86 7.51
C GLU A 46 5.49 -9.14 5.99
N VAL A 47 4.37 -8.84 5.34
CA VAL A 47 4.23 -8.97 3.89
C VAL A 47 4.87 -7.77 3.19
N GLU A 48 4.57 -6.55 3.63
CA GLU A 48 5.13 -5.33 3.04
C GLU A 48 6.68 -5.29 3.09
N LYS A 49 7.30 -5.89 4.11
CA LYS A 49 8.77 -6.06 4.18
C LYS A 49 9.37 -6.89 3.04
N THR A 50 8.56 -7.73 2.38
CA THR A 50 9.01 -8.54 1.22
C THR A 50 8.93 -7.80 -0.10
N TYR A 51 8.27 -6.63 -0.12
CA TYR A 51 7.98 -5.83 -1.30
C TYR A 51 7.11 -6.51 -2.37
N ASP A 52 6.62 -7.73 -2.15
CA ASP A 52 5.62 -8.36 -3.01
C ASP A 52 4.25 -7.70 -2.77
N ARG A 53 3.97 -6.68 -3.60
CA ARG A 53 2.73 -5.90 -3.56
C ARG A 53 1.72 -6.35 -4.62
N SER A 54 1.91 -7.52 -5.21
CA SER A 54 1.06 -8.03 -6.29
C SER A 54 -0.36 -8.33 -5.80
N PHE A 55 -1.34 -8.27 -6.71
CA PHE A 55 -2.70 -8.76 -6.43
C PHE A 55 -2.71 -10.24 -6.02
N ALA A 56 -1.83 -11.08 -6.59
CA ALA A 56 -1.71 -12.49 -6.22
C ALA A 56 -1.32 -12.65 -4.75
N ARG A 57 -0.37 -11.83 -4.27
CA ARG A 57 0.02 -11.81 -2.86
C ARG A 57 -1.13 -11.36 -1.98
N PHE A 58 -1.86 -10.32 -2.38
CA PHE A 58 -3.04 -9.85 -1.65
C PHE A 58 -4.08 -10.96 -1.50
N VAL A 59 -4.49 -11.61 -2.59
CA VAL A 59 -5.46 -12.72 -2.56
C VAL A 59 -4.97 -13.84 -1.65
N LYS A 60 -3.69 -14.23 -1.73
CA LYS A 60 -3.11 -15.28 -0.88
C LYS A 60 -3.17 -14.92 0.61
N VAL A 61 -2.88 -13.67 0.96
CA VAL A 61 -2.88 -13.21 2.36
C VAL A 61 -4.29 -13.13 2.95
N PHE A 62 -5.29 -12.84 2.12
CA PHE A 62 -6.66 -12.60 2.56
C PHE A 62 -7.67 -13.67 2.14
N ALA A 63 -7.24 -14.79 1.56
CA ALA A 63 -8.12 -15.84 1.02
C ALA A 63 -9.19 -16.33 2.02
N GLU A 64 -8.87 -16.39 3.30
CA GLU A 64 -9.78 -16.84 4.37
C GLU A 64 -10.50 -15.68 5.09
N LYS A 65 -10.10 -14.43 4.81
CA LYS A 65 -10.60 -13.21 5.46
C LYS A 65 -11.70 -12.51 4.67
N GLY A 66 -11.95 -12.92 3.42
CA GLY A 66 -13.09 -12.45 2.63
C GLY A 66 -14.39 -13.08 3.09
N ARG A 67 -14.97 -12.56 4.18
CA ARG A 67 -16.38 -12.82 4.57
C ARG A 67 -17.23 -11.61 4.25
#